data_AF-A0A924PPP2-F1
#
_entry.id   AF-A0A924PPP2-F1
#
_cell.length_a   1.000
_cell.length_b   1.000
_cell.length_c   1.000
_cell.angle_alpha   90.00
_cell.angle_beta   90.00
_cell.angle_gamma   90.00
#
_symmetry.space_group_name_H-M   'P 1'
#
loop_
_entity.id
_entity.type
_entity.pdbx_description
1 polymer ?
#
loop_
_entity_poly.entity_id
_entity_poly.type
_entity_poly.pdbx_seq_one_letter_code
_entity_poly.pdbx_strand_id
1 'polypeptide(L)'
;MKSSSFALLWLASVGSVQAQTASAPEAAKPPTQQQLFALRCPARVQTLLDAAIPASTPTTEAVKSICACAQAKLDALGDMPADESGPKTLSLAALSCAKPVITSHNQGFIAKQFGPDLLQRGWKAAEVTQFSNCFAETHWQQTFEAGLQSRRNKGARLDGLWQQCATAAGHADTPQPKSPAAAPPTSSATSKAS
;
A
#
# COMPACT_ATOMS: atom_id res chain seq x y z
N MET A 1 54.28 46.73 -44.51
CA MET A 1 54.02 47.83 -45.47
C MET A 1 52.61 48.33 -45.25
N LYS A 2 52.45 49.66 -45.08
CA LYS A 2 51.22 50.51 -45.21
C LYS A 2 50.02 50.12 -44.33
N SER A 3 49.77 50.85 -43.23
CA SER A 3 48.94 52.07 -43.16
C SER A 3 47.57 51.94 -43.83
N SER A 4 46.50 52.03 -43.04
CA SER A 4 45.54 53.14 -43.16
C SER A 4 44.51 53.10 -42.03
N SER A 5 44.47 54.19 -41.28
CA SER A 5 43.36 54.60 -40.41
C SER A 5 42.20 55.09 -41.28
N PHE A 6 40.97 54.79 -40.87
CA PHE A 6 39.81 55.63 -41.15
C PHE A 6 38.96 55.75 -39.88
N ALA A 7 38.64 56.99 -39.55
CA ALA A 7 37.81 57.39 -38.42
C ALA A 7 36.42 57.84 -38.90
N LEU A 8 35.46 57.80 -37.95
CA LEU A 8 34.13 58.46 -37.95
C LEU A 8 33.08 57.81 -38.88
N LEU A 9 31.77 57.77 -38.62
CA LEU A 9 30.86 58.57 -37.78
C LEU A 9 29.66 57.70 -37.35
N TRP A 10 29.15 57.96 -36.15
CA TRP A 10 27.74 58.01 -35.70
C TRP A 10 26.64 57.26 -36.47
N LEU A 11 25.84 56.47 -35.74
CA LEU A 11 24.39 56.72 -35.60
C LEU A 11 23.80 55.88 -34.46
N ALA A 12 23.35 56.58 -33.42
CA ALA A 12 22.50 56.03 -32.39
C ALA A 12 21.19 55.53 -33.03
N SER A 13 20.92 54.23 -32.91
CA SER A 13 19.58 53.69 -33.05
C SER A 13 19.16 53.21 -31.68
N VAL A 14 18.36 54.04 -31.01
CA VAL A 14 17.63 53.71 -29.79
C VAL A 14 16.57 52.68 -30.20
N GLY A 15 16.99 51.43 -30.32
CA GLY A 15 16.07 50.29 -30.36
C GLY A 15 15.55 50.11 -28.95
N SER A 16 14.31 50.57 -28.72
CA SER A 16 13.55 50.27 -27.52
C SER A 16 13.57 48.77 -27.28
N VAL A 17 14.46 48.31 -26.40
CA VAL A 17 14.31 47.01 -25.76
C VAL A 17 13.05 47.16 -24.94
N GLN A 18 11.91 46.74 -25.50
CA GLN A 18 10.79 46.32 -24.67
C GLN A 18 11.35 45.20 -23.80
N ALA A 19 11.79 45.59 -22.60
CA ALA A 19 11.88 44.70 -21.48
C ALA A 19 10.46 44.15 -21.31
N GLN A 20 10.17 43.04 -21.99
CA GLN A 20 9.28 42.05 -21.46
C GLN A 20 9.93 41.65 -20.14
N THR A 21 9.54 42.36 -19.08
CA THR A 21 9.47 41.78 -17.76
C THR A 21 8.56 40.57 -17.91
N ALA A 22 9.16 39.45 -18.31
CA ALA A 22 8.62 38.15 -18.02
C ALA A 22 8.41 38.18 -16.52
N SER A 23 7.14 38.25 -16.13
CA SER A 23 6.71 38.14 -14.75
C SER A 23 7.50 36.98 -14.17
N ALA A 24 8.31 37.26 -13.15
CA ALA A 24 8.96 36.22 -12.38
C ALA A 24 7.87 35.18 -12.07
N PRO A 25 8.10 33.87 -12.34
CA PRO A 25 7.11 32.87 -12.03
C PRO A 25 6.76 33.05 -10.55
N GLU A 26 5.49 33.41 -10.30
CA GLU A 26 4.93 33.54 -8.97
C GLU A 26 5.38 32.30 -8.19
N ALA A 27 6.16 32.50 -7.13
CA ALA A 27 6.75 31.40 -6.37
C ALA A 27 5.61 30.51 -5.90
N ALA A 28 5.42 29.37 -6.58
CA ALA A 28 4.31 28.48 -6.32
C ALA A 28 4.32 28.13 -4.83
N LYS A 29 3.20 28.42 -4.15
CA LYS A 29 3.02 28.10 -2.74
C LYS A 29 3.44 26.62 -2.53
N PRO A 30 4.27 26.31 -1.52
CA PRO A 30 4.68 24.94 -1.29
C PRO A 30 3.45 24.04 -1.15
N PRO A 31 3.47 22.83 -1.73
CA PRO A 31 2.31 21.95 -1.70
C PRO A 31 1.94 21.59 -0.27
N THR A 32 0.64 21.53 0.01
CA THR A 32 0.14 21.13 1.34
C THR A 32 0.47 19.66 1.61
N GLN A 33 0.45 19.25 2.89
CA GLN A 33 0.63 17.85 3.26
C GLN A 33 -0.40 16.92 2.61
N GLN A 34 -1.64 17.41 2.42
CA GLN A 34 -2.70 16.69 1.70
C GLN A 34 -2.36 16.51 0.22
N GLN A 35 -1.84 17.54 -0.46
CA GLN A 35 -1.41 17.44 -1.86
C GLN A 35 -0.24 16.46 -2.02
N LEU A 36 0.73 16.52 -1.10
CA LEU A 36 1.84 15.56 -1.08
C LEU A 36 1.36 14.13 -0.81
N PHE A 37 0.34 13.96 0.03
CA PHE A 37 -0.29 12.66 0.26
C PHE A 37 -0.97 12.13 -0.99
N ALA A 38 -1.80 12.93 -1.67
CA ALA A 38 -2.50 12.52 -2.88
C ALA A 38 -1.53 12.00 -3.96
N LEU A 39 -0.38 12.66 -4.12
CA LEU A 39 0.68 12.25 -5.05
C LEU A 39 1.39 10.94 -4.64
N ARG A 40 1.55 10.70 -3.32
CA ARG A 40 2.33 9.56 -2.79
C ARG A 40 1.47 8.37 -2.38
N CYS A 41 0.15 8.55 -2.27
CA CYS A 41 -0.75 7.53 -1.76
C CYS A 41 -0.70 6.24 -2.58
N PRO A 42 -0.75 6.25 -3.93
CA PRO A 42 -0.76 5.01 -4.70
C PRO A 42 0.45 4.12 -4.43
N ALA A 43 1.66 4.70 -4.43
CA ALA A 43 2.89 3.96 -4.16
C ALA A 43 2.93 3.38 -2.74
N ARG A 44 2.47 4.16 -1.74
CA ARG A 44 2.42 3.70 -0.34
C ARG A 44 1.42 2.56 -0.14
N VAL A 45 0.22 2.69 -0.72
CA VAL A 45 -0.81 1.65 -0.64
C VAL A 45 -0.36 0.40 -1.39
N GLN A 46 0.29 0.55 -2.54
CA GLN A 46 0.88 -0.57 -3.27
C GLN A 46 1.88 -1.35 -2.41
N THR A 47 2.86 -0.66 -1.81
CA THR A 47 3.84 -1.31 -0.91
C THR A 47 3.17 -2.00 0.27
N LEU A 48 2.13 -1.39 0.84
CA LEU A 48 1.36 -2.00 1.93
C LEU A 48 0.65 -3.28 1.48
N LEU A 49 -0.02 -3.24 0.32
CA LEU A 49 -0.75 -4.39 -0.20
C LEU A 49 0.21 -5.51 -0.64
N ASP A 50 1.35 -5.18 -1.25
CA ASP A 50 2.39 -6.16 -1.61
C ASP A 50 2.95 -6.85 -0.35
N ALA A 51 3.14 -6.11 0.74
CA ALA A 51 3.59 -6.69 2.01
C ALA A 51 2.51 -7.51 2.71
N ALA A 52 1.24 -7.10 2.61
CA ALA A 52 0.13 -7.75 3.30
C ALA A 52 -0.49 -8.91 2.54
N ILE A 53 -0.32 -8.93 1.22
CA ILE A 53 -0.93 -9.86 0.29
C ILE A 53 0.12 -10.28 -0.76
N PRO A 54 1.22 -10.95 -0.36
CA PRO A 54 2.36 -11.19 -1.25
C PRO A 54 2.05 -12.13 -2.43
N ALA A 55 0.97 -12.91 -2.35
CA ALA A 55 0.56 -13.84 -3.40
C ALA A 55 -0.40 -13.24 -4.43
N SER A 56 -0.82 -11.98 -4.27
CA SER A 56 -1.81 -11.34 -5.14
C SER A 56 -1.29 -10.01 -5.64
N THR A 57 -1.38 -9.77 -6.94
CA THR A 57 -1.13 -8.44 -7.49
C THR A 57 -2.26 -7.51 -7.05
N PRO A 58 -1.97 -6.43 -6.30
CA PRO A 58 -2.99 -5.48 -5.90
C PRO A 58 -3.69 -4.90 -7.12
N THR A 59 -5.02 -4.88 -7.10
CA THR A 59 -5.77 -4.29 -8.22
C THR A 59 -5.66 -2.78 -8.18
N THR A 60 -5.57 -2.15 -9.35
CA THR A 60 -5.56 -0.68 -9.46
C THR A 60 -6.80 -0.07 -8.79
N GLU A 61 -7.94 -0.75 -8.86
CA GLU A 61 -9.19 -0.31 -8.21
C GLU A 61 -9.12 -0.37 -6.68
N ALA A 62 -8.47 -1.39 -6.09
CA ALA A 62 -8.25 -1.43 -4.65
C ALA A 62 -7.37 -0.25 -4.19
N VAL A 63 -6.29 0.03 -4.92
CA VAL A 63 -5.40 1.17 -4.62
C VAL A 63 -6.16 2.49 -4.69
N LYS A 64 -6.93 2.72 -5.76
CA LYS A 64 -7.76 3.94 -5.93
C LYS A 64 -8.77 4.09 -4.79
N SER A 65 -9.50 3.02 -4.45
CA SER A 65 -10.51 3.04 -3.40
C SER A 65 -9.91 3.36 -2.03
N ILE A 66 -8.78 2.75 -1.69
CA ILE A 66 -8.07 3.02 -0.42
C ILE A 66 -7.59 4.47 -0.38
N CYS A 67 -7.01 4.99 -1.47
CA CYS A 67 -6.56 6.38 -1.54
C CYS A 67 -7.71 7.38 -1.45
N ALA A 68 -8.85 7.11 -2.11
CA ALA A 68 -10.04 7.94 -1.99
C ALA A 68 -10.58 7.97 -0.56
N CYS A 69 -10.67 6.81 0.10
CA CYS A 69 -11.04 6.71 1.52
C CYS A 69 -10.08 7.51 2.41
N ALA A 70 -8.77 7.37 2.19
CA ALA A 70 -7.78 8.06 3.00
C ALA A 70 -7.84 9.57 2.80
N GLN A 71 -8.00 10.03 1.55
CA GLN A 71 -8.16 11.45 1.24
C GLN A 71 -9.41 12.03 1.92
N ALA A 72 -10.56 11.36 1.82
CA ALA A 72 -11.79 11.81 2.47
C ALA A 72 -11.64 11.94 4.00
N LYS A 73 -10.90 11.01 4.63
CA LYS A 73 -10.58 11.11 6.07
C LYS A 73 -9.70 12.30 6.40
N LEU A 74 -8.77 12.66 5.51
CA LEU A 74 -7.87 13.80 5.70
C LEU A 74 -8.56 15.12 5.45
N ASP A 75 -9.45 15.20 4.45
CA ASP A 75 -10.24 16.39 4.17
C ASP A 75 -11.15 16.73 5.36
N ALA A 76 -11.69 15.71 6.05
CA ALA A 76 -12.47 15.87 7.26
C ALA A 76 -11.68 16.41 8.47
N LEU A 77 -10.34 16.29 8.46
CA LEU A 77 -9.47 16.79 9.53
C LEU A 77 -8.98 18.23 9.26
N GLY A 78 -9.15 18.74 8.04
CA GLY A 78 -8.69 20.08 7.65
C GLY A 78 -7.17 20.18 7.48
N ASP A 79 -6.64 21.41 7.55
CA ASP A 79 -5.22 21.68 7.40
C ASP A 79 -4.41 21.03 8.55
N MET A 80 -3.62 20.02 8.19
CA MET A 80 -2.76 19.35 9.15
C MET A 80 -1.43 20.11 9.33
N PRO A 81 -0.91 20.19 10.56
CA PRO A 81 0.39 20.78 10.81
C PRO A 81 1.49 20.01 10.06
N ALA A 82 2.52 20.73 9.62
CA ALA A 82 3.67 20.15 8.94
C ALA A 82 4.68 19.47 9.91
N ASP A 83 4.35 19.41 11.20
CA ASP A 83 5.16 18.76 12.23
C ASP A 83 5.12 17.22 12.10
N GLU A 84 5.80 16.52 13.02
CA GLU A 84 5.87 15.06 13.00
C GLU A 84 4.50 14.35 13.12
N SER A 85 3.45 15.05 13.58
CA SER A 85 2.11 14.47 13.71
C SER A 85 1.40 14.34 12.35
N GLY A 86 1.73 15.20 11.38
CA GLY A 86 1.16 15.19 10.04
C GLY A 86 1.44 13.88 9.29
N PRO A 87 2.71 13.51 9.03
CA PRO A 87 3.06 12.27 8.32
C PRO A 87 2.53 10.99 8.98
N LYS A 88 2.45 10.97 10.32
CA LYS A 88 1.87 9.85 11.07
C LYS A 88 0.38 9.73 10.81
N THR A 89 -0.36 10.84 10.89
CA THR A 89 -1.81 10.88 10.63
C THR A 89 -2.14 10.47 9.20
N LEU A 90 -1.37 10.94 8.22
CA LEU A 90 -1.48 10.52 6.81
C LEU A 90 -1.34 8.99 6.64
N SER A 91 -0.35 8.41 7.31
CA SER A 91 -0.06 6.97 7.22
C SER A 91 -1.14 6.13 7.92
N LEU A 92 -1.66 6.61 9.05
CA LEU A 92 -2.78 5.99 9.77
C LEU A 92 -4.08 6.00 8.95
N ALA A 93 -4.36 7.09 8.24
CA ALA A 93 -5.53 7.17 7.36
C ALA A 93 -5.48 6.08 6.28
N ALA A 94 -4.37 5.96 5.55
CA ALA A 94 -4.18 4.95 4.52
C ALA A 94 -4.30 3.52 5.07
N LEU A 95 -3.66 3.21 6.21
CA LEU A 95 -3.73 1.90 6.84
C LEU A 95 -5.14 1.55 7.30
N SER A 96 -5.85 2.50 7.91
CA SER A 96 -7.24 2.27 8.34
C SER A 96 -8.18 1.98 7.17
N CYS A 97 -7.93 2.59 6.01
CA CYS A 97 -8.71 2.37 4.78
C CYS A 97 -8.30 1.07 4.06
N ALA A 98 -7.05 0.63 4.22
CA ALA A 98 -6.57 -0.64 3.66
C ALA A 98 -7.02 -1.86 4.47
N LYS A 99 -7.25 -1.70 5.78
CA LYS A 99 -7.67 -2.78 6.70
C LYS A 99 -8.76 -3.68 6.11
N PRO A 100 -9.96 -3.20 5.71
CA PRO A 100 -11.03 -4.08 5.25
C PRO A 100 -10.67 -4.88 4.00
N VAL A 101 -9.87 -4.30 3.09
CA VAL A 101 -9.41 -4.98 1.88
C VAL A 101 -8.45 -6.11 2.23
N ILE A 102 -7.47 -5.82 3.10
CA ILE A 102 -6.44 -6.77 3.51
C ILE A 102 -7.05 -7.90 4.36
N THR A 103 -7.90 -7.57 5.33
CA THR A 103 -8.52 -8.59 6.19
C THR A 103 -9.46 -9.49 5.41
N SER A 104 -10.29 -8.93 4.51
CA SER A 104 -11.18 -9.73 3.65
C SER A 104 -10.39 -10.65 2.71
N HIS A 105 -9.33 -10.14 2.07
CA HIS A 105 -8.46 -10.97 1.24
C HIS A 105 -7.83 -12.11 2.05
N ASN A 106 -7.24 -11.79 3.20
CA ASN A 106 -6.56 -12.77 4.03
C ASN A 106 -7.52 -13.81 4.61
N GLN A 107 -8.73 -13.41 4.98
CA GLN A 107 -9.80 -14.33 5.36
C GLN A 107 -10.06 -15.33 4.23
N GLY A 108 -10.27 -14.84 3.00
CA GLY A 108 -10.51 -15.70 1.83
C GLY A 108 -9.33 -16.62 1.54
N PHE A 109 -8.11 -16.13 1.66
CA PHE A 109 -6.89 -16.91 1.51
C PHE A 109 -6.78 -18.03 2.55
N ILE A 110 -6.98 -17.73 3.83
CA ILE A 110 -6.94 -18.71 4.93
C ILE A 110 -8.05 -19.77 4.75
N ALA A 111 -9.27 -19.35 4.42
CA ALA A 111 -10.38 -20.25 4.17
C ALA A 111 -10.08 -21.18 2.98
N LYS A 112 -9.48 -20.67 1.91
CA LYS A 112 -9.08 -21.47 0.74
C LYS A 112 -7.93 -22.43 1.05
N GLN A 113 -6.92 -21.95 1.78
CA GLN A 113 -5.70 -22.70 2.04
C GLN A 113 -5.91 -23.83 3.07
N PHE A 114 -6.69 -23.56 4.13
CA PHE A 114 -6.83 -24.48 5.26
C PHE A 114 -8.25 -25.04 5.40
N GLY A 115 -9.27 -24.37 4.85
CA GLY A 115 -10.67 -24.77 5.01
C GLY A 115 -10.96 -26.22 4.60
N PRO A 116 -10.50 -26.72 3.43
CA PRO A 116 -10.73 -28.11 3.04
C PRO A 116 -10.19 -29.13 4.06
N ASP A 117 -8.99 -28.92 4.58
CA ASP A 117 -8.37 -29.80 5.57
C ASP A 117 -9.07 -29.71 6.93
N LEU A 118 -9.44 -28.50 7.37
CA LEU A 118 -10.21 -28.31 8.61
C LEU A 118 -11.58 -28.99 8.54
N LEU A 119 -12.29 -28.90 7.41
CA LEU A 119 -13.55 -29.59 7.18
C LEU A 119 -13.37 -31.11 7.20
N GLN A 120 -12.29 -31.64 6.60
CA GLN A 120 -11.95 -33.07 6.65
C GLN A 120 -11.67 -33.56 8.07
N ARG A 121 -11.15 -32.67 8.94
CA ARG A 121 -10.96 -32.93 10.38
C ARG A 121 -12.24 -32.78 11.21
N GLY A 122 -13.39 -32.57 10.58
CA GLY A 122 -14.69 -32.50 11.23
C GLY A 122 -15.09 -31.13 11.75
N TRP A 123 -14.36 -30.06 11.39
CA TRP A 123 -14.81 -28.70 11.69
C TRP A 123 -16.07 -28.37 10.90
N LYS A 124 -16.94 -27.53 11.45
CA LYS A 124 -18.11 -27.02 10.74
C LYS A 124 -17.73 -25.81 9.88
N ALA A 125 -18.47 -25.56 8.80
CA ALA A 125 -18.25 -24.41 7.93
C ALA A 125 -18.28 -23.06 8.67
N ALA A 126 -19.17 -22.92 9.68
CA ALA A 126 -19.22 -21.73 10.52
C ALA A 126 -17.95 -21.56 11.38
N GLU A 127 -17.41 -22.66 11.92
CA GLU A 127 -16.18 -22.67 12.73
C GLU A 127 -14.96 -22.31 11.86
N VAL A 128 -14.88 -22.83 10.63
CA VAL A 128 -13.84 -22.47 9.64
C VAL A 128 -13.92 -20.98 9.26
N THR A 129 -15.14 -20.46 9.10
CA THR A 129 -15.36 -19.04 8.82
C THR A 129 -14.89 -18.18 10.00
N GLN A 130 -15.30 -18.53 11.21
CA GLN A 130 -14.88 -17.84 12.44
C GLN A 130 -13.35 -17.86 12.61
N PHE A 131 -12.72 -19.01 12.37
CA PHE A 131 -11.27 -19.15 12.41
C PHE A 131 -10.58 -18.27 11.39
N SER A 132 -11.04 -18.27 10.14
CA SER A 132 -10.46 -17.47 9.06
C SER A 132 -10.57 -15.97 9.34
N ASN A 133 -11.70 -15.54 9.91
CA ASN A 133 -11.91 -14.17 10.36
C ASN A 133 -10.95 -13.78 11.48
N CYS A 134 -10.85 -14.61 12.52
CA CYS A 134 -9.94 -14.41 13.64
C CYS A 134 -8.49 -14.30 13.15
N PHE A 135 -8.08 -15.22 12.28
CA PHE A 135 -6.70 -15.28 11.81
C PHE A 135 -6.35 -14.03 11.00
N ALA A 136 -7.22 -13.61 10.08
CA ALA A 136 -7.00 -12.42 9.26
C ALA A 136 -6.94 -11.12 10.09
N GLU A 137 -7.85 -10.97 11.05
CA GLU A 137 -7.92 -9.80 11.93
C GLU A 137 -6.71 -9.74 12.88
N THR A 138 -6.34 -10.88 13.47
CA THR A 138 -5.21 -10.93 14.40
C THR A 138 -3.88 -10.73 13.67
N HIS A 139 -3.74 -11.29 12.45
CA HIS A 139 -2.59 -11.02 11.59
C HIS A 139 -2.47 -9.54 11.23
N TRP A 140 -3.59 -8.88 10.93
CA TRP A 140 -3.62 -7.43 10.70
C TRP A 140 -3.09 -6.65 11.92
N GLN A 141 -3.68 -6.89 13.08
CA GLN A 141 -3.35 -6.19 14.33
C GLN A 141 -1.87 -6.37 14.70
N GLN A 142 -1.35 -7.59 14.61
CA GLN A 142 0.01 -7.88 15.07
C GLN A 142 1.11 -7.51 14.07
N THR A 143 0.79 -7.41 12.77
CA THR A 143 1.79 -7.16 11.71
C THR A 143 1.77 -5.72 11.22
N PHE A 144 0.59 -5.14 11.00
CA PHE A 144 0.44 -3.82 10.38
C PHE A 144 0.12 -2.74 11.41
N GLU A 145 -0.78 -3.03 12.36
CA GLU A 145 -1.15 -2.07 13.40
C GLU A 145 -0.05 -1.92 14.47
N ALA A 146 0.64 -3.00 14.82
CA ALA A 146 1.82 -2.92 15.70
C ALA A 146 3.00 -2.15 15.07
N GLY A 147 3.18 -2.27 13.74
CA GLY A 147 4.20 -1.53 13.00
C GLY A 147 4.00 -0.01 13.01
N LEU A 148 2.75 0.45 13.14
CA LEU A 148 2.40 1.87 13.32
C LEU A 148 2.81 2.44 14.69
N GLN A 149 2.88 1.61 15.72
CA GLN A 149 3.19 2.05 17.09
C GLN A 149 4.69 2.07 17.40
N SER A 150 5.57 1.97 16.40
CA SER A 150 7.04 1.88 16.58
C SER A 150 7.51 0.71 17.45
N ARG A 151 6.63 -0.24 17.79
CA ARG A 151 7.06 -1.52 18.33
C ARG A 151 7.53 -2.34 17.14
N ARG A 152 8.85 -2.56 17.03
CA ARG A 152 9.39 -3.69 16.24
C ARG A 152 8.87 -4.98 16.88
N ASN A 153 7.60 -5.31 16.68
CA ASN A 153 7.15 -6.67 16.85
C ASN A 153 7.82 -7.45 15.74
N LYS A 154 8.82 -8.26 16.11
CA LYS A 154 9.24 -9.41 15.30
C LYS A 154 7.93 -10.15 15.02
N GLY A 155 7.48 -10.16 13.78
CA GLY A 155 6.10 -10.44 13.40
C GLY A 155 5.46 -11.61 14.15
N ALA A 156 4.14 -11.55 14.30
CA ALA A 156 3.35 -12.63 14.89
C ALA A 156 3.85 -13.99 14.40
N ARG A 157 4.29 -14.86 15.32
CA ARG A 157 4.59 -16.24 14.94
C ARG A 157 3.27 -16.86 14.52
N LEU A 158 3.18 -17.31 13.27
CA LEU A 158 1.96 -17.88 12.68
C LEU A 158 1.39 -19.00 13.56
N ASP A 159 2.26 -19.78 14.22
CA ASP A 159 1.87 -20.83 15.16
C ASP A 159 1.06 -20.30 16.35
N GLY A 160 1.41 -19.12 16.87
CA GLY A 160 0.68 -18.47 17.96
C GLY A 160 -0.70 -17.96 17.53
N LEU A 161 -0.79 -17.42 16.31
CA LEU A 161 -2.07 -17.01 15.72
C LEU A 161 -2.99 -18.20 15.48
N TRP A 162 -2.43 -19.30 14.98
CA TRP A 162 -3.15 -20.54 14.74
C TRP A 162 -3.82 -21.03 16.01
N GLN A 163 -3.04 -21.22 17.08
CA GLN A 163 -3.53 -21.75 18.35
C GLN A 163 -4.61 -20.86 18.97
N GLN A 164 -4.41 -19.54 18.93
CA GLN A 164 -5.38 -18.57 19.45
C GLN A 164 -6.72 -18.68 18.72
N CYS A 165 -6.69 -18.69 17.39
CA CYS A 165 -7.92 -18.73 16.59
C CYS A 165 -8.58 -20.10 16.57
N ALA A 166 -7.80 -21.19 16.65
CA ALA A 166 -8.35 -22.53 16.78
C ALA A 166 -9.05 -22.71 18.13
N THR A 167 -8.47 -22.18 19.21
CA THR A 167 -9.12 -22.15 20.54
C THR A 167 -10.42 -21.36 20.50
N ALA A 168 -10.43 -20.18 19.87
CA ALA A 168 -11.63 -19.36 19.73
C ALA A 168 -12.75 -20.05 18.93
N ALA A 169 -12.39 -20.97 18.02
CA ALA A 169 -13.32 -21.81 17.26
C ALA A 169 -13.70 -23.12 17.99
N GLY A 170 -13.22 -23.35 19.21
CA GLY A 170 -13.51 -24.56 20.00
C GLY A 170 -12.59 -25.76 19.73
N HIS A 171 -11.46 -25.55 19.07
CA HIS A 171 -10.56 -26.59 18.55
C HIS A 171 -9.12 -26.44 19.04
N ALA A 172 -8.94 -26.20 20.34
CA ALA A 172 -7.64 -25.89 20.95
C ALA A 172 -6.54 -26.92 20.62
N ASP A 173 -6.86 -28.21 20.51
CA ASP A 173 -5.86 -29.25 20.27
C ASP A 173 -5.56 -29.51 18.78
N THR A 174 -6.10 -28.70 17.87
CA THR A 174 -5.91 -28.92 16.42
C THR A 174 -4.56 -28.37 15.96
N PRO A 175 -3.61 -29.23 15.55
CA PRO A 175 -2.32 -28.77 15.04
C PRO A 175 -2.49 -28.12 13.67
N GLN A 176 -1.67 -27.10 13.40
CA GLN A 176 -1.63 -26.45 12.09
C GLN A 176 -1.36 -27.48 10.98
N PRO A 177 -2.19 -27.53 9.93
CA PRO A 177 -1.92 -28.34 8.75
C PRO A 177 -0.59 -27.91 8.14
N LYS A 178 0.23 -28.88 7.74
CA LYS A 178 1.36 -28.58 6.84
C LYS A 178 0.73 -27.98 5.59
N SER A 179 1.09 -26.74 5.25
CA SER A 179 0.59 -26.13 4.01
C SER A 179 0.82 -27.11 2.86
N PRO A 180 -0.19 -27.39 2.02
CA PRO A 180 0.04 -28.19 0.83
C PRO A 180 1.20 -27.54 0.06
N ALA A 181 2.24 -28.33 -0.23
CA ALA A 181 3.27 -27.91 -1.15
C ALA A 181 2.57 -27.41 -2.42
N ALA A 182 2.93 -26.22 -2.89
CA ALA A 182 2.44 -25.71 -4.16
C ALA A 182 2.58 -26.84 -5.18
N ALA A 183 1.45 -27.29 -5.74
CA ALA A 183 1.46 -28.37 -6.69
C ALA A 183 2.52 -28.04 -7.76
N PRO A 184 3.43 -28.98 -8.09
CA PRO A 184 4.39 -28.73 -9.15
C PRO A 184 3.62 -28.30 -10.40
N PRO A 185 4.11 -27.30 -11.16
CA PRO A 185 3.45 -26.89 -12.39
C PRO A 185 3.25 -28.14 -13.22
N THR A 186 1.99 -28.50 -13.48
CA THR A 186 1.64 -29.60 -14.35
C THR A 186 2.16 -29.25 -15.74
N SER A 187 3.37 -29.71 -16.03
CA SER A 187 3.90 -29.77 -17.39
C SER A 187 2.87 -30.53 -18.21
N SER A 188 2.16 -29.78 -19.04
CA SER A 188 1.29 -30.34 -20.06
C SER A 188 2.22 -31.06 -21.04
N ALA A 189 2.43 -32.34 -20.79
CA ALA A 189 3.00 -33.25 -21.77
C ALA A 189 1.98 -33.37 -22.90
N THR A 190 2.19 -32.59 -23.97
CA THR A 190 1.53 -32.80 -25.25
C THR A 190 2.03 -34.12 -25.83
N SER A 191 1.34 -35.21 -25.47
CA SER A 191 1.39 -36.47 -26.21
C SER A 191 0.30 -36.47 -27.28
N LYS A 192 0.72 -36.28 -28.54
CA LYS A 192 0.15 -36.89 -29.77
C LYS A 192 1.05 -36.42 -30.93
N ALA A 193 1.86 -37.25 -31.59
CA ALA A 193 1.59 -38.50 -32.30
C ALA A 193 0.53 -38.33 -33.41
N SER A 194 0.99 -37.97 -34.61
CA SER A 194 0.79 -38.71 -35.88
C SER A 194 1.59 -38.02 -36.98
#